data_AF-K3ZDF4-F1
#
_entry.id   AF-K3ZDF4-F1
#
_cell.length_a   1.000
_cell.length_b   1.000
_cell.length_c   1.000
_cell.angle_alpha   90.00
_cell.angle_beta   90.00
_cell.angle_gamma   90.00
#
_symmetry.space_group_name_H-M   'P 1'
#
loop_
_entity.id
_entity.type
_entity.pdbx_description
1 polymer ?
#
loop_
_entity_poly.entity_id
_entity_poly.type
_entity_poly.pdbx_seq_one_letter_code
_entity_poly.pdbx_strand_id
1 'polypeptide(L)'
;MLPGKASVLLLLLCLIVCIQKTKCEELPCTEKQKKNILSECHEILNRESMRIIIPRKNSPCCRRVRDVLHNDMNCIVKLLTLEEKMAYVE
;
A
#
# COMPACT_ATOMS: atom_id res chain seq x y z
N MET A 1 -35.33 -7.76 34.64
CA MET A 1 -35.63 -7.55 33.20
C MET A 1 -34.34 -7.10 32.54
N LEU A 2 -33.64 -8.00 31.83
CA LEU A 2 -32.41 -7.63 31.11
C LEU A 2 -32.75 -6.54 30.07
N PRO A 3 -31.99 -5.45 29.98
CA PRO A 3 -32.19 -4.42 28.96
C PRO A 3 -31.66 -4.94 27.60
N GLY A 4 -32.24 -6.04 27.11
CA GLY A 4 -31.81 -6.74 25.90
C GLY A 4 -31.91 -5.85 24.66
N LYS A 5 -32.84 -4.90 24.65
CA LYS A 5 -33.00 -3.94 23.53
C LYS A 5 -31.85 -2.94 23.45
N ALA A 6 -31.32 -2.48 24.59
CA ALA A 6 -30.20 -1.54 24.61
C ALA A 6 -28.88 -2.23 24.25
N SER A 7 -28.70 -3.48 24.71
CA SER A 7 -27.52 -4.30 24.39
C SER A 7 -27.45 -4.63 22.89
N VAL A 8 -28.59 -4.98 22.27
CA VAL A 8 -28.65 -5.24 20.82
C VAL A 8 -28.36 -3.98 20.01
N LEU A 9 -28.86 -2.81 20.43
CA LEU A 9 -28.57 -1.54 19.77
C LEU A 9 -27.08 -1.18 19.82
N LEU A 10 -26.44 -1.37 20.97
CA LEU A 10 -25.01 -1.14 21.18
C LEU A 10 -24.15 -2.07 20.31
N LEU A 11 -24.52 -3.35 20.21
CA LEU A 11 -23.82 -4.32 19.36
C LEU A 11 -23.94 -3.97 17.87
N LEU A 12 -25.13 -3.53 17.41
CA LEU A 12 -25.34 -3.08 16.04
C LEU A 12 -24.54 -1.81 15.73
N LEU A 13 -24.50 -0.84 16.65
CA LEU A 13 -23.68 0.35 16.51
C LEU A 13 -22.18 0.02 16.44
N CYS A 14 -21.69 -0.90 17.28
CA CYS A 14 -20.31 -1.39 17.22
C CYS A 14 -20.00 -2.06 15.87
N LEU A 15 -20.90 -2.89 15.34
CA LEU A 15 -20.73 -3.51 14.02
C LEU A 15 -20.64 -2.44 12.91
N ILE A 16 -21.51 -1.43 12.92
CA ILE A 16 -21.50 -0.36 11.91
C ILE A 16 -20.20 0.46 11.99
N VAL A 17 -19.74 0.80 13.20
CA VAL A 17 -18.48 1.55 13.41
C VAL A 17 -17.25 0.73 12.99
N CYS A 18 -17.24 -0.57 13.27
CA CYS A 18 -16.17 -1.47 12.83
C CYS A 18 -16.13 -1.62 11.30
N ILE A 19 -17.29 -1.75 10.66
CA ILE A 19 -17.39 -1.87 9.19
C ILE A 19 -16.91 -0.57 8.51
N GLN A 20 -17.28 0.60 9.04
CA GLN A 20 -16.80 1.89 8.53
C GLN A 20 -15.29 2.05 8.67
N LYS A 21 -14.69 1.58 9.77
CA LYS A 21 -13.22 1.54 9.91
C LYS A 21 -12.53 0.63 8.88
N THR A 22 -13.15 -0.48 8.49
CA THR A 22 -12.61 -1.36 7.43
C THR A 22 -12.81 -0.81 6.02
N LYS A 23 -13.67 0.21 5.86
CA LYS A 23 -13.84 1.00 4.64
C LYS A 23 -13.24 2.40 4.80
N CYS A 24 -12.14 2.53 5.53
CA CYS A 24 -11.19 3.58 5.18
C CYS A 24 -10.71 3.21 3.78
N GLU A 25 -11.35 3.77 2.76
CA GLU A 25 -10.89 3.74 1.39
C GLU A 25 -9.43 4.17 1.44
N GLU A 26 -8.52 3.20 1.38
CA GLU A 26 -7.08 3.47 1.41
C GLU A 26 -6.85 4.48 0.31
N LEU A 27 -6.40 5.68 0.68
CA LEU A 27 -6.18 6.75 -0.28
C LEU A 27 -5.32 6.15 -1.40
N PRO A 28 -5.82 6.14 -2.64
CA PRO A 28 -5.10 5.51 -3.72
C PRO A 28 -3.73 6.18 -3.83
N CYS A 29 -2.70 5.36 -4.04
CA CYS A 29 -1.36 5.87 -4.22
C CYS A 29 -1.32 6.90 -5.35
N THR A 30 -0.42 7.86 -5.22
CA THR A 30 -0.33 8.98 -6.15
C THR A 30 0.68 8.69 -7.26
N GLU A 31 0.48 9.32 -8.42
CA GLU A 31 1.48 9.32 -9.49
C GLU A 31 2.86 9.81 -9.01
N LYS A 32 2.89 10.72 -8.03
CA LYS A 32 4.13 11.18 -7.41
C LYS A 32 4.82 10.06 -6.62
N GLN A 33 4.07 9.28 -5.84
CA GLN A 33 4.63 8.12 -5.13
C GLN A 33 5.16 7.07 -6.13
N LYS A 34 4.41 6.77 -7.19
CA LYS A 34 4.87 5.87 -8.26
C LYS A 34 6.20 6.33 -8.85
N LYS A 35 6.26 7.58 -9.33
CA LYS A 35 7.48 8.15 -9.95
C LYS A 35 8.68 8.11 -9.01
N ASN A 36 8.47 8.49 -7.74
CA ASN A 36 9.55 8.47 -6.75
C ASN A 36 10.06 7.05 -6.50
N ILE A 37 9.18 6.05 -6.43
CA ILE A 37 9.58 4.66 -6.23
C ILE A 37 10.32 4.11 -7.45
N LEU A 38 9.79 4.30 -8.65
CA LEU A 38 10.46 3.84 -9.87
C LEU A 38 11.84 4.48 -10.05
N SER A 39 11.98 5.76 -9.68
CA SER A 39 13.27 6.46 -9.75
C SER A 39 14.26 5.98 -8.70
N GLU A 40 13.86 5.92 -7.42
CA GLU A 40 14.78 5.68 -6.30
C GLU A 40 15.08 4.19 -6.10
N CYS A 41 14.19 3.31 -6.58
CA CYS A 41 14.33 1.87 -6.53
C CYS A 41 14.76 1.26 -7.88
N HIS A 42 15.09 2.09 -8.89
CA HIS A 42 15.40 1.62 -10.25
C HIS A 42 16.41 0.46 -10.28
N GLU A 43 17.53 0.57 -9.57
CA GLU A 43 18.55 -0.48 -9.54
C GLU A 43 18.04 -1.82 -8.98
N ILE A 44 17.10 -1.77 -8.03
CA ILE A 44 16.53 -2.95 -7.37
C ILE A 44 15.43 -3.56 -8.25
N LEU A 45 14.66 -2.72 -8.93
CA LEU A 45 13.54 -3.12 -9.78
C LEU A 45 14.00 -3.52 -11.19
N ASN A 46 15.17 -3.08 -11.64
CA ASN A 46 15.66 -3.34 -12.98
C ASN A 46 15.92 -4.84 -13.19
N ARG A 47 15.20 -5.44 -14.15
CA ARG A 47 15.34 -6.86 -14.49
C ARG A 47 16.69 -7.25 -15.04
N GLU A 48 17.38 -6.33 -15.70
CA GLU A 48 18.71 -6.61 -16.25
C GLU A 48 19.77 -6.71 -15.14
N SER A 49 19.42 -6.33 -13.91
CA SER A 49 20.28 -6.55 -12.77
C SER A 49 20.46 -8.04 -12.49
N MET A 50 21.62 -8.58 -12.86
CA MET A 50 22.03 -9.95 -12.51
C MET A 50 22.32 -10.13 -11.00
N ARG A 51 22.07 -9.12 -10.17
CA ARG A 51 22.39 -9.14 -8.74
C ARG A 51 21.13 -8.97 -7.91
N ILE A 52 20.95 -9.85 -6.93
CA ILE A 52 19.98 -9.64 -5.86
C ILE A 52 20.48 -8.48 -5.01
N ILE A 53 19.82 -7.32 -5.11
CA ILE A 53 20.16 -6.13 -4.33
C ILE A 53 19.23 -6.06 -3.13
N ILE A 54 19.80 -6.23 -1.94
CA ILE A 54 19.08 -5.99 -0.68
C ILE A 54 19.33 -4.53 -0.28
N PRO A 55 18.34 -3.65 -0.34
CA PRO A 55 18.53 -2.26 0.03
C PRO A 55 18.86 -2.13 1.52
N ARG A 56 19.77 -1.21 1.85
CA ARG A 56 19.96 -0.79 3.24
C ARG A 56 18.67 -0.21 3.79
N LYS A 57 18.38 -0.46 5.08
CA LYS A 57 17.14 -0.03 5.76
C LYS A 57 16.82 1.46 5.53
N ASN A 58 17.81 2.34 5.52
CA ASN A 58 17.62 3.79 5.36
C ASN A 58 17.99 4.30 3.95
N SER A 59 18.09 3.40 2.96
CA SER A 59 18.31 3.77 1.57
C SER A 59 17.19 4.68 1.06
N PRO A 60 17.46 5.52 0.03
CA PRO A 60 16.43 6.33 -0.62
C PRO A 60 15.20 5.51 -1.06
N CYS A 61 15.41 4.36 -1.71
CA CYS A 61 14.33 3.44 -2.08
C CYS A 61 13.47 3.02 -0.88
N CYS A 62 14.08 2.49 0.19
CA CYS A 62 13.31 2.06 1.37
C CYS A 62 12.58 3.22 2.06
N ARG A 63 13.06 4.46 1.95
CA ARG A 63 12.30 5.62 2.46
C ARG A 63 11.05 5.86 1.63
N ARG A 64 11.12 5.80 0.30
CA ARG A 64 9.95 5.97 -0.58
C ARG A 64 8.92 4.87 -0.40
N VAL A 65 9.35 3.63 -0.21
CA VAL A 65 8.42 2.51 0.07
C VAL A 65 7.66 2.76 1.38
N ARG A 66 8.29 3.36 2.40
CA ARG A 66 7.62 3.72 3.67
C ARG A 66 6.62 4.87 3.55
N ASP A 67 6.72 5.67 2.49
CA ASP A 67 5.74 6.71 2.19
C ASP A 67 4.43 6.09 1.64
N VAL A 68 4.41 4.79 1.33
CA VAL A 68 3.22 4.04 0.93
C VAL A 68 2.53 3.49 2.18
N LEU A 69 1.20 3.70 2.27
CA LEU A 69 0.41 3.24 3.40
C LEU A 69 0.57 1.73 3.60
N HIS A 70 0.84 1.32 4.84
CA HIS A 70 1.10 -0.08 5.22
C HIS A 70 2.26 -0.77 4.47
N ASN A 71 3.05 -0.03 3.69
CA ASN A 71 3.99 -0.57 2.69
C ASN A 71 3.31 -1.50 1.66
N ASP A 72 1.99 -1.35 1.44
CA ASP A 72 1.28 -2.14 0.43
C ASP A 72 1.52 -1.55 -0.96
N MET A 73 2.43 -2.18 -1.69
CA MET A 73 2.82 -1.78 -3.04
C MET A 73 1.78 -2.11 -4.11
N ASN A 74 0.69 -2.81 -3.80
CA ASN A 74 -0.35 -3.15 -4.77
C ASN A 74 -0.98 -1.90 -5.42
N CYS A 75 -1.14 -0.82 -4.64
CA CYS A 75 -1.62 0.45 -5.18
C CYS A 75 -0.67 1.04 -6.23
N ILE A 76 0.66 0.90 -6.05
CA ILE A 76 1.68 1.38 -6.99
C ILE A 76 1.69 0.52 -8.25
N VAL A 77 1.60 -0.80 -8.10
CA VAL A 77 1.52 -1.75 -9.24
C VAL A 77 0.31 -1.44 -10.13
N LYS A 78 -0.82 -1.03 -9.55
CA LYS A 78 -2.02 -0.62 -10.29
C LYS A 78 -1.83 0.68 -11.11
N LEU A 79 -0.89 1.54 -10.73
CA LEU A 79 -0.57 2.79 -11.45
C LEU A 79 0.50 2.63 -12.53
N LEU A 80 1.15 1.45 -12.61
CA LEU A 80 2.16 1.19 -13.62
C LEU A 80 1.54 1.13 -15.02
N THR A 81 2.19 1.79 -15.98
CA THR A 81 1.90 1.57 -17.40
C THR A 81 2.31 0.16 -17.82
N LEU A 82 1.84 -0.28 -19.00
CA LEU A 82 2.27 -1.56 -19.56
C LEU A 82 3.80 -1.60 -19.74
N GLU A 83 4.39 -0.53 -20.24
CA GLU A 83 5.84 -0.39 -20.40
C GLU A 83 6.59 -0.49 -19.07
N GLU A 84 6.12 0.19 -18.02
CA GLU A 84 6.72 0.13 -16.69
C GLU A 84 6.65 -1.29 -16.10
N LYS A 85 5.56 -2.04 -16.34
CA LYS A 85 5.45 -3.45 -15.90
C LYS A 85 6.46 -4.35 -16.62
N MET A 86 6.63 -4.15 -17.92
CA MET A 86 7.62 -4.90 -18.71
C MET A 86 9.06 -4.55 -18.31
N ALA A 87 9.33 -3.31 -17.88
CA ALA A 87 10.65 -2.92 -17.43
C ALA A 87 11.01 -3.45 -16.02
N TYR A 88 10.01 -3.60 -15.13
CA TYR A 88 10.28 -3.73 -13.69
C TYR A 88 9.65 -4.93 -12.94
N VAL A 89 8.57 -5.58 -13.44
CA VAL A 89 7.75 -6.48 -12.58
C VAL A 89 7.59 -7.93 -13.08
N GLU A 90 7.43 -8.16 -14.39
CA GLU A 90 7.01 -9.45 -15.01
C GLU A 90 8.11 -10.28 -15.74
#